data_AF-A1ZRE2-F1
#
_entry.id   AF-A1ZRE2-F1
#
_cell.length_a   1.000
_cell.length_b   1.000
_cell.length_c   1.000
_cell.angle_alpha   90.00
_cell.angle_beta   90.00
_cell.angle_gamma   90.00
#
_symmetry.space_group_name_H-M   'P 1'
#
loop_
_entity.id
_entity.type
_entity.pdbx_description
1 polymer ?
#
loop_
_entity_poly.entity_id
_entity_poly.type
_entity_poly.pdbx_seq_one_letter_code
_entity_poly.pdbx_strand_id
1 'polypeptide(L)'
;MSKNNEENLRAFYQKLLEIKDKEAQKSLSQQELKEIAFDLGFSEDEWHLVEQKVEGYLKNGQSFLSFKNWKDAIQQFEQALHLSPNNLAAIYGLAIAYHSMHHEYPHEKYKEKAIEYARIRLVNEPGHEPSIRIISELQKPSQTKTVTASPRPQTPAANVGSKRASIILLAIVLSVFIAGALVFFSVQRASDEDNVYKTEKHLPKAETSASWSENVTPTNRNRNNVPVKFVQSSWSKGFKLARIEESKLRPSRQRLSYKLSGALLITGNLPIEELKLKVEFVTPEGKVGLAEYVSVVKKYQPNAIKGDYVPFYLSKYSKSYAANDLSEVRLLVHSVKYGSWKKPTHRPVPTVWAYDRPEGIKIDVLERAQQVRGYAKSTSHKVEVNFINKSAESLQRFKVEAQWLNHNDEIVHSVTRTLVFPHQADWYPNHNRLHRFHAYIKNLTPREIKGYRINIIEASTK
;
A
#
# COMPACT_ATOMS: atom_id res chain seq x y z
N MET A 1 0.50 -12.58 13.09
CA MET A 1 -0.48 -12.94 12.04
C MET A 1 -1.40 -13.99 12.62
N SER A 2 -2.68 -14.06 12.24
CA SER A 2 -3.53 -15.16 12.70
C SER A 2 -3.09 -16.46 12.02
N LYS A 3 -3.37 -17.62 12.63
CA LYS A 3 -3.06 -18.95 12.05
C LYS A 3 -3.63 -19.10 10.63
N ASN A 4 -4.82 -18.54 10.40
CA ASN A 4 -5.50 -18.52 9.10
C ASN A 4 -4.75 -17.70 8.04
N ASN A 5 -4.12 -16.59 8.44
CA ASN A 5 -3.36 -15.74 7.51
C ASN A 5 -2.08 -16.44 7.03
N GLU A 6 -1.44 -17.23 7.88
CA GLU A 6 -0.25 -17.99 7.49
C GLU A 6 -0.60 -19.16 6.57
N GLU A 7 -1.74 -19.79 6.79
CA GLU A 7 -2.26 -20.87 5.95
C GLU A 7 -2.66 -20.36 4.55
N ASN A 8 -3.41 -19.26 4.48
CA ASN A 8 -3.72 -18.57 3.22
C ASN A 8 -2.45 -18.15 2.48
N LEU A 9 -1.47 -17.59 3.19
CA LEU A 9 -0.20 -17.19 2.60
C LEU A 9 0.60 -18.36 2.05
N ARG A 10 0.63 -19.50 2.77
CA ARG A 10 1.24 -20.74 2.27
C ARG A 10 0.51 -21.27 1.03
N ALA A 11 -0.82 -21.28 1.04
CA ALA A 11 -1.61 -21.70 -0.11
C ALA A 11 -1.36 -20.78 -1.33
N PHE A 12 -1.24 -19.47 -1.11
CA PHE A 12 -0.87 -18.52 -2.15
C PHE A 12 0.52 -18.78 -2.71
N TYR A 13 1.52 -19.00 -1.86
CA TYR A 13 2.85 -19.37 -2.31
C TYR A 13 2.88 -20.69 -3.07
N GLN A 14 2.25 -21.72 -2.53
CA GLN A 14 2.14 -23.02 -3.19
C GLN A 14 1.48 -22.85 -4.56
N LYS A 15 0.43 -22.02 -4.64
CA LYS A 15 -0.23 -21.74 -5.92
C LYS A 15 0.68 -21.02 -6.90
N LEU A 16 1.47 -20.05 -6.45
CA LEU A 16 2.48 -19.38 -7.27
C LEU A 16 3.57 -20.35 -7.74
N LEU A 17 3.97 -21.32 -6.92
CA LEU A 17 4.94 -22.35 -7.30
C LEU A 17 4.37 -23.33 -8.33
N GLU A 18 3.14 -23.84 -8.11
CA GLU A 18 2.43 -24.67 -9.08
C GLU A 18 2.27 -23.98 -10.44
N ILE A 19 2.03 -22.67 -10.42
CA ILE A 19 1.90 -21.83 -11.60
C ILE A 19 3.26 -21.65 -12.30
N LYS A 20 4.37 -21.55 -11.56
CA LYS A 20 5.73 -21.47 -12.12
C LYS A 20 6.14 -22.77 -12.82
N ASP A 21 5.70 -23.93 -12.31
CA ASP A 21 6.07 -25.24 -12.86
C ASP A 21 5.26 -25.65 -14.10
N LYS A 22 4.05 -25.09 -14.28
CA LYS A 22 3.23 -25.31 -15.48
C LYS A 22 3.63 -24.33 -16.59
N GLU A 23 4.62 -24.72 -17.39
CA GLU A 23 5.13 -24.00 -18.57
C GLU A 23 5.20 -22.47 -18.41
N ALA A 24 6.30 -22.02 -17.81
CA ALA A 24 6.94 -20.71 -17.98
C ALA A 24 5.97 -19.56 -18.32
N GLN A 25 5.17 -19.17 -17.34
CA GLN A 25 3.97 -18.40 -17.63
C GLN A 25 4.24 -17.02 -18.24
N LYS A 26 3.35 -16.66 -19.18
CA LYS A 26 2.81 -15.30 -19.36
C LYS A 26 2.93 -14.50 -18.05
N SER A 27 3.52 -13.31 -18.14
CA SER A 27 3.68 -12.37 -17.03
C SER A 27 2.32 -12.12 -16.35
N LEU A 28 2.05 -12.79 -15.22
CA LEU A 28 0.90 -12.48 -14.37
C LEU A 28 0.97 -11.01 -13.95
N SER A 29 -0.03 -10.27 -14.34
CA SER A 29 -0.25 -8.90 -13.89
C SER A 29 -0.54 -8.87 -12.39
N GLN A 30 -0.33 -7.69 -11.78
CA GLN A 30 -0.72 -7.45 -10.38
C GLN A 30 -2.20 -7.72 -10.14
N GLN A 31 -3.04 -7.52 -11.16
CA GLN A 31 -4.47 -7.78 -11.10
C GLN A 31 -4.76 -9.30 -11.01
N GLU A 32 -4.09 -10.11 -11.81
CA GLU A 32 -4.23 -11.58 -11.77
C GLU A 32 -3.70 -12.16 -10.45
N LEU A 33 -2.57 -11.64 -9.94
CA LEU A 33 -2.05 -12.03 -8.62
C LEU A 33 -3.06 -11.71 -7.50
N LYS A 34 -3.68 -10.53 -7.55
CA LYS A 34 -4.73 -10.12 -6.60
C LYS A 34 -5.95 -11.03 -6.70
N GLU A 35 -6.37 -11.38 -7.92
CA GLU A 35 -7.49 -12.30 -8.16
C GLU A 35 -7.19 -13.71 -7.63
N ILE A 36 -5.98 -14.23 -7.83
CA ILE A 36 -5.53 -15.52 -7.27
C ILE A 36 -5.52 -15.47 -5.74
N ALA A 37 -5.04 -14.39 -5.13
CA ALA A 37 -5.07 -14.25 -3.67
C ALA A 37 -6.51 -14.27 -3.14
N PHE A 38 -7.43 -13.56 -3.80
CA PHE A 38 -8.84 -13.55 -3.42
C PHE A 38 -9.53 -14.90 -3.62
N ASP A 39 -9.18 -15.62 -4.68
CA ASP A 39 -9.60 -17.01 -4.91
C ASP A 39 -9.20 -17.95 -3.77
N LEU A 40 -8.08 -17.65 -3.11
CA LEU A 40 -7.54 -18.40 -1.98
C LEU A 40 -8.05 -17.88 -0.63
N GLY A 41 -9.08 -17.03 -0.64
CA GLY A 41 -9.75 -16.54 0.55
C GLY A 41 -9.09 -15.32 1.20
N PHE A 42 -8.13 -14.66 0.53
CA PHE A 42 -7.60 -13.40 1.04
C PHE A 42 -8.69 -12.33 1.03
N SER A 43 -8.80 -11.62 2.14
CA SER A 43 -9.48 -10.32 2.18
C SER A 43 -8.68 -9.25 1.44
N GLU A 44 -9.34 -8.14 1.09
CA GLU A 44 -8.65 -6.96 0.54
C GLU A 44 -7.60 -6.41 1.53
N ASP A 45 -7.86 -6.50 2.84
CA ASP A 45 -6.92 -6.12 3.89
C ASP A 45 -5.67 -7.03 3.93
N GLU A 46 -5.84 -8.34 3.74
CA GLU A 46 -4.74 -9.31 3.70
C GLU A 46 -3.92 -9.19 2.43
N TRP A 47 -4.56 -8.97 1.27
CA TRP A 47 -3.86 -8.65 0.04
C TRP A 47 -3.04 -7.38 0.19
N HIS A 48 -3.60 -6.35 0.83
CA HIS A 48 -2.86 -5.13 1.06
C HIS A 48 -1.66 -5.33 2.01
N LEU A 49 -1.77 -6.25 2.98
CA LEU A 49 -0.64 -6.64 3.81
C LEU A 49 0.47 -7.31 2.99
N VAL A 50 0.11 -8.08 1.95
CA VAL A 50 1.07 -8.61 0.97
C VAL A 50 1.73 -7.49 0.18
N GLU A 51 0.96 -6.53 -0.35
CA GLU A 51 1.50 -5.37 -1.07
C GLU A 51 2.47 -4.55 -0.20
N GLN A 52 2.09 -4.29 1.06
CA GLN A 52 2.97 -3.58 2.01
C GLN A 52 4.26 -4.34 2.30
N LYS A 53 4.20 -5.68 2.39
CA LYS A 53 5.41 -6.50 2.54
C LYS A 53 6.31 -6.37 1.32
N VAL A 54 5.77 -6.47 0.11
CA VAL A 54 6.53 -6.29 -1.15
C VAL A 54 7.21 -4.91 -1.14
N GLU A 55 6.47 -3.85 -0.84
CA GLU A 55 7.01 -2.49 -0.78
C GLU A 55 8.10 -2.34 0.30
N GLY A 56 7.92 -2.97 1.45
CA GLY A 56 8.93 -3.01 2.51
C GLY A 56 10.23 -3.69 2.06
N TYR A 57 10.11 -4.83 1.39
CA TYR A 57 11.25 -5.53 0.80
C TYR A 57 11.95 -4.69 -0.27
N LEU A 58 11.20 -4.02 -1.15
CA LEU A 58 11.77 -3.11 -2.15
C LEU A 58 12.57 -1.96 -1.52
N LYS A 59 12.00 -1.30 -0.50
CA LYS A 59 12.67 -0.20 0.22
C LYS A 59 13.94 -0.67 0.92
N ASN A 60 13.88 -1.81 1.61
CA ASN A 60 15.05 -2.38 2.26
C ASN A 60 16.14 -2.74 1.24
N GLY A 61 15.76 -3.39 0.12
CA GLY A 61 16.69 -3.72 -0.96
C GLY A 61 17.39 -2.49 -1.53
N GLN A 62 16.63 -1.43 -1.80
CA GLN A 62 17.17 -0.16 -2.27
C GLN A 62 18.09 0.50 -1.23
N SER A 63 17.71 0.46 0.05
CA SER A 63 18.56 0.96 1.14
C SER A 63 19.88 0.20 1.19
N PHE A 64 19.85 -1.14 1.14
CA PHE A 64 21.06 -1.96 1.13
C PHE A 64 21.95 -1.70 -0.09
N LEU A 65 21.37 -1.48 -1.28
CA LEU A 65 22.12 -1.02 -2.45
C LEU A 65 22.84 0.30 -2.18
N SER A 66 22.17 1.28 -1.57
CA SER A 66 22.77 2.59 -1.29
C SER A 66 23.96 2.51 -0.32
N PHE A 67 23.96 1.52 0.58
CA PHE A 67 25.05 1.24 1.52
C PHE A 67 26.06 0.20 1.02
N LYS A 68 25.97 -0.20 -0.25
CA LYS A 68 26.84 -1.22 -0.86
C LYS A 68 26.76 -2.63 -0.25
N ASN A 69 25.67 -2.92 0.46
CA ASN A 69 25.40 -4.24 1.04
C ASN A 69 24.66 -5.13 0.02
N TRP A 70 25.39 -5.58 -1.00
CA TRP A 70 24.79 -6.22 -2.18
C TRP A 70 24.08 -7.55 -1.88
N LYS A 71 24.62 -8.37 -0.97
CA LYS A 71 24.03 -9.66 -0.59
C LYS A 71 22.69 -9.48 0.10
N ASP A 72 22.60 -8.54 1.03
CA ASP A 72 21.35 -8.23 1.72
C ASP A 72 20.34 -7.62 0.74
N ALA A 73 20.80 -6.76 -0.17
CA ALA A 73 19.94 -6.21 -1.23
C ALA A 73 19.34 -7.33 -2.10
N ILE A 74 20.16 -8.29 -2.53
CA ILE A 74 19.70 -9.47 -3.29
C ILE A 74 18.61 -10.21 -2.52
N GLN A 75 18.86 -10.52 -1.23
CA GLN A 75 17.89 -11.24 -0.42
C GLN A 75 16.55 -10.49 -0.33
N GLN A 76 16.57 -9.17 -0.10
CA GLN A 76 15.32 -8.40 -0.02
C GLN A 76 14.57 -8.37 -1.35
N PHE A 77 15.26 -8.15 -2.47
CA PHE A 77 14.60 -8.16 -3.78
C PHE A 77 14.07 -9.56 -4.16
N GLU A 78 14.77 -10.63 -3.78
CA GLU A 78 14.27 -12.00 -3.95
C GLU A 78 12.99 -12.24 -3.13
N GLN A 79 12.89 -11.72 -1.91
CA GLN A 79 11.65 -11.78 -1.12
C GLN A 79 10.51 -10.99 -1.80
N ALA A 80 10.80 -9.82 -2.37
CA ALA A 80 9.82 -9.06 -3.13
C ALA A 80 9.30 -9.84 -4.35
N LEU A 81 10.19 -10.50 -5.10
CA LEU A 81 9.81 -11.35 -6.24
C LEU A 81 9.12 -12.64 -5.83
N HIS A 82 9.34 -13.13 -4.62
CA HIS A 82 8.61 -14.30 -4.13
C HIS A 82 7.11 -14.00 -3.97
N LEU A 83 6.78 -12.80 -3.50
CA LEU A 83 5.40 -12.33 -3.33
C LEU A 83 4.80 -11.70 -4.60
N SER A 84 5.65 -11.10 -5.44
CA SER A 84 5.25 -10.43 -6.67
C SER A 84 6.23 -10.77 -7.79
N PRO A 85 6.07 -11.92 -8.46
CA PRO A 85 7.05 -12.47 -9.43
C PRO A 85 7.45 -11.55 -10.58
N ASN A 86 6.57 -10.64 -10.99
CA ASN A 86 6.83 -9.68 -12.08
C ASN A 86 7.08 -8.25 -11.58
N ASN A 87 7.54 -8.09 -10.33
CA ASN A 87 7.86 -6.78 -9.82
C ASN A 87 9.08 -6.20 -10.54
N LEU A 88 8.82 -5.31 -11.47
CA LEU A 88 9.83 -4.67 -12.30
C LEU A 88 10.92 -3.93 -11.51
N ALA A 89 10.58 -3.33 -10.37
CA ALA A 89 11.54 -2.66 -9.51
C ALA A 89 12.47 -3.67 -8.81
N ALA A 90 11.94 -4.80 -8.31
CA ALA A 90 12.77 -5.85 -7.72
C ALA A 90 13.65 -6.56 -8.77
N ILE A 91 13.12 -6.85 -9.96
CA ILE A 91 13.89 -7.44 -11.07
C ILE A 91 15.08 -6.53 -11.41
N TYR A 92 14.84 -5.22 -11.57
CA TYR A 92 15.91 -4.28 -11.85
C TYR A 92 16.88 -4.13 -10.66
N GLY A 93 16.38 -4.10 -9.43
CA GLY A 93 17.19 -4.10 -8.22
C GLY A 93 18.15 -5.30 -8.13
N LEU A 94 17.70 -6.49 -8.54
CA LEU A 94 18.56 -7.68 -8.65
C LEU A 94 19.60 -7.55 -9.75
N ALA A 95 19.24 -7.02 -10.91
CA ALA A 95 20.20 -6.77 -12.00
C ALA A 95 21.33 -5.85 -11.52
N ILE A 96 21.00 -4.77 -10.81
CA ILE A 96 22.01 -3.87 -10.21
C ILE A 96 22.84 -4.61 -9.16
N ALA A 97 22.19 -5.30 -8.21
CA ALA A 97 22.90 -5.91 -7.09
C ALA A 97 23.89 -7.00 -7.56
N TYR A 98 23.50 -7.83 -8.52
CA TYR A 98 24.37 -8.83 -9.12
C TYR A 98 25.46 -8.20 -10.01
N HIS A 99 25.15 -7.11 -10.72
CA HIS A 99 26.15 -6.33 -11.47
C HIS A 99 27.23 -5.77 -10.54
N SER A 100 26.82 -5.15 -9.43
CA SER A 100 27.72 -4.62 -8.39
C SER A 100 28.52 -5.73 -7.71
N MET A 101 27.90 -6.89 -7.42
CA MET A 101 28.60 -8.07 -6.90
C MET A 101 29.67 -8.58 -7.87
N HIS A 102 29.40 -8.63 -9.16
CA HIS A 102 30.39 -9.03 -10.16
C HIS A 102 31.53 -8.02 -10.26
N HIS A 103 31.23 -6.72 -10.18
CA HIS A 103 32.26 -5.69 -10.22
C HIS A 103 33.19 -5.75 -8.99
N GLU A 104 32.63 -5.98 -7.79
CA GLU A 104 33.41 -6.08 -6.54
C GLU A 104 34.12 -7.44 -6.40
N TYR A 105 33.43 -8.51 -6.78
CA TYR A 105 33.90 -9.89 -6.71
C TYR A 105 33.67 -10.59 -8.07
N PRO A 106 34.59 -10.41 -9.04
CA PRO A 106 34.44 -10.98 -10.38
C PRO A 106 34.21 -12.49 -10.34
N HIS A 107 32.95 -12.87 -10.60
CA HIS A 107 32.50 -14.25 -10.64
C HIS A 107 31.46 -14.39 -11.74
N GLU A 108 31.60 -15.39 -12.62
CA GLU A 108 30.73 -15.53 -13.78
C GLU A 108 29.26 -15.70 -13.41
N LYS A 109 28.96 -16.51 -12.40
CA LYS A 109 27.60 -16.65 -11.84
C LYS A 109 26.90 -15.31 -11.51
N TYR A 110 27.61 -14.30 -11.00
CA TYR A 110 27.00 -13.00 -10.72
C TYR A 110 26.76 -12.20 -12.00
N LYS A 111 27.67 -12.28 -12.97
CA LYS A 111 27.50 -11.67 -14.29
C LYS A 111 26.34 -12.29 -15.06
N GLU A 112 26.25 -13.62 -15.07
CA GLU A 112 25.14 -14.36 -15.67
C GLU A 112 23.79 -13.91 -15.09
N LYS A 113 23.66 -13.89 -13.76
CA LYS A 113 22.44 -13.43 -13.09
C LYS A 113 22.14 -11.95 -13.37
N ALA A 114 23.14 -11.08 -13.39
CA ALA A 114 22.94 -9.67 -13.70
C ALA A 114 22.38 -9.47 -15.11
N ILE A 115 22.94 -10.19 -16.10
CA ILE A 115 22.46 -10.19 -17.49
C ILE A 115 21.06 -10.79 -17.58
N GLU A 116 20.80 -11.90 -16.89
CA GLU A 116 19.50 -12.56 -16.85
C GLU A 116 18.40 -11.61 -16.37
N TYR A 117 18.55 -11.00 -15.19
CA TYR A 117 17.55 -10.07 -14.65
C TYR A 117 17.42 -8.80 -15.49
N ALA A 118 18.51 -8.30 -16.08
CA ALA A 118 18.45 -7.18 -17.02
C ALA A 118 17.66 -7.53 -18.30
N ARG A 119 17.77 -8.77 -18.81
CA ARG A 119 16.98 -9.25 -19.95
C ARG A 119 15.51 -9.42 -19.58
N ILE A 120 15.20 -9.99 -18.42
CA ILE A 120 13.83 -10.11 -17.92
C ILE A 120 13.17 -8.73 -17.85
N ARG A 121 13.90 -7.71 -17.38
CA ARG A 121 13.44 -6.32 -17.37
C ARG A 121 13.13 -5.81 -18.78
N LEU A 122 13.98 -6.08 -19.78
CA LEU A 122 13.77 -5.63 -21.16
C LEU A 122 12.64 -6.35 -21.90
N VAL A 123 12.35 -7.61 -21.54
CA VAL A 123 11.17 -8.32 -22.06
C VAL A 123 9.89 -7.62 -21.65
N ASN A 124 9.85 -7.06 -20.44
CA ASN A 124 8.67 -6.39 -19.89
C ASN A 124 8.65 -4.86 -20.16
N GLU A 125 9.82 -4.23 -20.31
CA GLU A 125 9.97 -2.81 -20.64
C GLU A 125 11.04 -2.63 -21.73
N PRO A 126 10.67 -2.78 -23.02
CA PRO A 126 11.60 -2.57 -24.12
C PRO A 126 12.19 -1.16 -24.10
N GLY A 127 13.51 -1.05 -24.26
CA GLY A 127 14.19 0.25 -24.24
C GLY A 127 14.60 0.77 -22.86
N HIS A 128 14.48 -0.04 -21.79
CA HIS A 128 14.99 0.33 -20.46
C HIS A 128 16.53 0.50 -20.47
N GLU A 129 16.97 1.74 -20.73
CA GLU A 129 18.36 2.14 -20.97
C GLU A 129 19.35 1.66 -19.89
N PRO A 130 19.02 1.69 -18.57
CA PRO A 130 19.92 1.15 -17.55
C PRO A 130 20.16 -0.36 -17.66
N SER A 131 19.17 -1.14 -18.08
CA SER A 131 19.34 -2.59 -18.27
C SER A 131 20.15 -2.91 -19.52
N ILE A 132 19.97 -2.14 -20.60
CA ILE A 132 20.80 -2.26 -21.80
C ILE A 132 22.27 -1.97 -21.46
N ARG A 133 22.52 -0.96 -20.64
CA ARG A 133 23.86 -0.60 -20.17
C ARG A 133 24.54 -1.74 -19.41
N ILE A 134 23.86 -2.32 -18.41
CA ILE A 134 24.38 -3.47 -17.64
C ILE A 134 24.77 -4.62 -18.57
N ILE A 135 23.91 -4.96 -19.54
CA ILE A 135 24.19 -6.03 -20.50
C ILE A 135 25.40 -5.67 -21.36
N SER A 136 25.46 -4.45 -21.90
CA SER A 136 26.56 -4.01 -22.76
C SER A 136 27.91 -3.95 -22.03
N GLU A 137 27.92 -3.54 -20.76
CA GLU A 137 29.12 -3.48 -19.93
C GLU A 137 29.67 -4.89 -19.66
N LEU A 138 28.79 -5.81 -19.26
CA LEU A 138 29.17 -7.18 -18.88
C LEU A 138 29.50 -8.10 -20.07
N GLN A 139 29.04 -7.78 -21.28
CA GLN A 139 29.29 -8.59 -22.49
C GLN A 139 30.52 -8.14 -23.29
N LYS A 140 31.14 -7.00 -22.98
CA LYS A 140 32.39 -6.58 -23.64
C LYS A 140 33.56 -7.45 -23.14
N PRO A 141 34.44 -7.97 -24.04
CA PRO A 141 35.65 -8.65 -23.61
C PRO A 141 36.59 -7.65 -22.92
N SER A 142 37.05 -7.98 -21.72
CA SER A 142 37.96 -7.15 -20.92
C SER A 142 39.26 -6.89 -21.68
N GLN A 143 39.54 -5.64 -22.05
CA GLN A 143 40.87 -5.23 -22.49
C GLN A 143 41.79 -5.17 -21.27
N THR A 144 42.62 -6.20 -21.08
CA THR A 144 43.69 -6.20 -20.08
C THR A 144 44.68 -5.09 -20.41
N LYS A 145 44.81 -4.10 -19.53
CA LYS A 145 45.80 -3.02 -19.65
C LYS A 145 47.21 -3.61 -19.55
N THR A 146 47.95 -3.64 -20.65
CA THR A 146 49.41 -3.73 -20.63
C THR A 146 49.97 -2.42 -20.08
N VAL A 147 50.73 -2.52 -18.99
CA VAL A 147 51.50 -1.41 -18.43
C VAL A 147 52.67 -1.14 -19.38
N THR A 148 52.59 -0.07 -20.17
CA THR A 148 53.74 0.43 -20.93
C THR A 148 54.50 1.46 -20.11
N ALA A 149 55.72 1.08 -19.72
CA ALA A 149 56.75 1.96 -19.20
C ALA A 149 57.21 2.98 -20.27
N SER A 150 57.61 4.17 -19.81
CA SER A 150 58.09 5.30 -20.61
C SER A 150 59.37 5.00 -21.42
N PRO A 151 59.65 5.79 -22.48
CA PRO A 151 60.55 5.38 -23.56
C PRO A 151 62.01 5.86 -23.39
N ARG A 152 62.96 5.10 -23.98
CA ARG A 152 64.29 5.59 -24.36
C ARG A 152 64.60 5.24 -25.83
N PRO A 153 65.42 6.05 -26.54
CA PRO A 153 65.26 6.28 -27.97
C PRO A 153 66.29 5.61 -28.91
N GLN A 154 65.83 5.43 -30.17
CA GLN A 154 66.57 5.34 -31.46
C GLN A 154 67.50 4.12 -31.66
N THR A 155 67.51 3.41 -32.80
CA THR A 155 67.86 3.82 -34.18
C THR A 155 67.35 2.79 -35.23
N PRO A 156 67.43 3.08 -36.56
CA PRO A 156 66.47 2.64 -37.58
C PRO A 156 67.01 1.60 -38.59
N ALA A 157 66.10 0.91 -39.28
CA ALA A 157 66.19 0.43 -40.67
C ALA A 157 64.96 -0.46 -40.94
N ALA A 158 64.36 -0.59 -42.12
CA ALA A 158 64.34 0.16 -43.36
C ALA A 158 63.24 -0.54 -44.19
N ASN A 159 62.32 0.26 -44.74
CA ASN A 159 61.64 0.11 -46.01
C ASN A 159 60.88 -1.17 -46.46
N VAL A 160 59.86 -0.84 -47.26
CA VAL A 160 59.13 -1.61 -48.30
C VAL A 160 58.05 -2.57 -47.76
N GLY A 161 56.77 -2.44 -48.12
CA GLY A 161 56.12 -1.59 -49.10
C GLY A 161 54.67 -2.02 -49.31
N SER A 162 53.83 -1.07 -49.77
CA SER A 162 52.72 -1.24 -50.73
C SER A 162 51.59 -2.26 -50.38
N LYS A 163 50.28 -2.00 -50.41
CA LYS A 163 49.45 -1.15 -51.30
C LYS A 163 47.96 -1.24 -50.86
N ARG A 164 47.21 -0.15 -51.09
CA ARG A 164 45.79 -0.03 -51.57
C ARG A 164 44.66 -0.56 -50.67
N ALA A 165 43.76 0.26 -50.11
CA ALA A 165 42.65 1.04 -50.72
C ALA A 165 41.59 0.10 -51.38
N SER A 166 40.27 0.16 -51.15
CA SER A 166 39.32 1.26 -50.89
C SER A 166 37.98 0.67 -50.37
N ILE A 167 37.28 1.28 -49.41
CA ILE A 167 36.09 2.17 -49.57
C ILE A 167 35.00 1.60 -50.50
N ILE A 168 33.82 1.28 -49.92
CA ILE A 168 32.45 1.71 -50.30
C ILE A 168 31.46 0.96 -49.37
N LEU A 169 30.95 1.61 -48.32
CA LEU A 169 29.57 1.44 -47.80
C LEU A 169 29.21 2.52 -46.75
N LEU A 170 29.71 3.74 -46.90
CA LEU A 170 29.41 4.86 -46.01
C LEU A 170 28.70 5.98 -46.79
N ALA A 171 27.55 5.65 -47.39
CA ALA A 171 26.72 6.66 -48.07
C ALA A 171 25.20 6.43 -48.00
N ILE A 172 24.73 5.26 -47.50
CA ILE A 172 23.28 4.97 -47.45
C ILE A 172 22.70 5.20 -46.03
N VAL A 173 23.53 5.24 -44.98
CA VAL A 173 23.04 5.42 -43.60
C VAL A 173 22.81 6.89 -43.23
N LEU A 174 23.45 7.85 -43.92
CA LEU A 174 23.33 9.27 -43.58
C LEU A 174 22.12 9.99 -44.20
N SER A 175 21.47 9.42 -45.24
CA SER A 175 20.31 10.05 -45.89
C SER A 175 18.98 9.74 -45.20
N VAL A 176 18.87 8.63 -44.45
CA VAL A 176 17.65 8.29 -43.69
C VAL A 176 17.56 9.05 -42.37
N PHE A 177 18.68 9.51 -41.81
CA PHE A 177 18.69 10.25 -40.54
C PHE A 177 18.29 11.73 -40.66
N ILE A 178 18.42 12.33 -41.85
CA ILE A 178 18.12 13.76 -42.04
C ILE A 178 16.64 13.98 -42.41
N ALA A 179 15.95 12.99 -43.01
CA ALA A 179 14.53 13.08 -43.31
C ALA A 179 13.62 12.88 -42.07
N GLY A 180 14.04 12.06 -41.10
CA GLY A 180 13.29 11.84 -39.85
C GLY A 180 13.31 13.02 -38.88
N ALA A 181 14.38 13.82 -38.89
CA ALA A 181 14.53 14.97 -38.00
C ALA A 181 13.67 16.19 -38.43
N LEU A 182 13.31 16.30 -39.72
CA LEU A 182 12.53 17.42 -40.24
C LEU A 182 11.01 17.23 -40.15
N VAL A 183 10.50 16.00 -40.02
CA VAL A 183 9.08 15.73 -39.71
C VAL A 183 8.79 15.86 -38.21
N PHE A 184 9.79 15.60 -37.35
CA PHE A 184 9.66 15.75 -35.90
C PHE A 184 9.59 17.23 -35.45
N PHE A 185 10.24 18.14 -36.17
CA PHE A 185 10.28 19.57 -35.82
C PHE A 185 9.13 20.43 -36.37
N SER A 186 8.30 19.92 -37.27
CA SER A 186 7.13 20.64 -37.82
C SER A 186 5.80 20.31 -37.13
N VAL A 187 5.76 19.29 -36.26
CA VAL A 187 4.57 18.95 -35.44
C VAL A 187 4.60 19.64 -34.06
N GLN A 188 5.72 20.25 -33.67
CA GLN A 188 5.88 20.89 -32.35
C GLN A 188 5.70 22.40 -32.32
N ARG A 189 5.17 23.02 -33.37
CA ARG A 189 4.78 24.44 -33.40
C ARG A 189 3.40 24.62 -34.03
N ALA A 190 2.36 24.28 -33.29
CA ALA A 190 1.05 24.95 -33.28
C ALA A 190 0.05 24.16 -32.43
N SER A 191 0.06 24.39 -31.11
CA SER A 191 -1.15 24.50 -30.25
C SER A 191 -0.66 24.71 -28.82
N ASP A 192 -0.43 25.99 -28.51
CA ASP A 192 -0.66 26.49 -27.15
C ASP A 192 -2.16 26.42 -26.83
N GLU A 193 -2.45 26.42 -25.53
CA GLU A 193 -3.78 26.49 -24.86
C GLU A 193 -4.58 25.16 -24.82
N ASP A 194 -4.48 24.39 -23.71
CA ASP A 194 -5.14 24.68 -22.44
C ASP A 194 -4.97 23.55 -21.39
N ASN A 195 -4.75 23.96 -20.14
CA ASN A 195 -4.98 23.21 -18.89
C ASN A 195 -4.19 21.92 -18.59
N VAL A 196 -2.87 22.07 -18.41
CA VAL A 196 -2.08 21.19 -17.54
C VAL A 196 -2.25 21.66 -16.08
N TYR A 197 -3.02 20.93 -15.29
CA TYR A 197 -3.08 21.11 -13.84
C TYR A 197 -1.71 20.81 -13.21
N LYS A 198 -0.91 21.87 -13.01
CA LYS A 198 0.11 21.94 -11.97
C LYS A 198 -0.55 21.58 -10.63
N THR A 199 -0.17 20.44 -10.03
CA THR A 199 -0.30 20.27 -8.57
C THR A 199 0.92 19.55 -8.00
N GLU A 200 2.10 20.11 -8.24
CA GLU A 200 3.21 20.03 -7.30
C GLU A 200 3.53 21.45 -6.83
N LYS A 201 2.89 21.85 -5.73
CA LYS A 201 3.39 22.84 -4.76
C LYS A 201 2.42 22.93 -3.60
N HIS A 202 2.83 22.32 -2.48
CA HIS A 202 2.93 22.89 -1.14
C HIS A 202 2.98 21.75 -0.12
N LEU A 203 4.20 21.22 0.15
CA LEU A 203 4.48 20.86 1.54
C LEU A 203 4.60 22.21 2.28
N PRO A 204 3.74 22.51 3.27
CA PRO A 204 4.04 23.58 4.20
C PRO A 204 5.31 23.19 4.93
N LYS A 205 6.28 24.10 5.00
CA LYS A 205 7.33 24.06 6.03
C LYS A 205 6.63 23.86 7.38
N ALA A 206 7.24 23.06 8.27
CA ALA A 206 6.73 22.79 9.61
C ALA A 206 6.25 24.09 10.28
N GLU A 207 4.93 24.29 10.36
CA GLU A 207 4.32 25.43 11.02
C GLU A 207 4.27 25.16 12.52
N THR A 208 5.24 25.72 13.24
CA THR A 208 5.15 26.04 14.66
C THR A 208 4.17 27.20 14.84
N SER A 209 2.88 26.91 14.95
CA SER A 209 1.92 27.66 15.78
C SER A 209 0.53 27.02 15.69
N ALA A 210 0.31 25.97 16.47
CA ALA A 210 -1.03 25.49 16.72
C ALA A 210 -1.75 26.47 17.64
N SER A 211 -2.70 27.24 17.09
CA SER A 211 -3.58 28.10 17.88
C SER A 211 -4.80 27.29 18.34
N TRP A 212 -4.95 27.17 19.67
CA TRP A 212 -6.12 26.70 20.43
C TRP A 212 -6.48 25.20 20.27
N SER A 213 -6.21 24.42 21.34
CA SER A 213 -6.70 23.05 21.49
C SER A 213 -8.14 23.04 22.02
N GLU A 214 -9.05 22.33 21.35
CA GLU A 214 -10.25 21.87 22.05
C GLU A 214 -9.80 20.83 23.09
N ASN A 215 -9.93 21.17 24.37
CA ASN A 215 -9.67 20.23 25.45
C ASN A 215 -10.80 19.19 25.46
N VAL A 216 -10.57 18.03 24.82
CA VAL A 216 -11.46 16.88 24.97
C VAL A 216 -11.09 16.18 26.26
N THR A 217 -11.83 16.49 27.33
CA THR A 217 -11.63 15.85 28.63
C THR A 217 -12.03 14.36 28.53
N PRO A 218 -11.17 13.40 28.90
CA PRO A 218 -11.52 11.99 28.89
C PRO A 218 -12.75 11.73 29.77
N THR A 219 -13.74 10.98 29.28
CA THR A 219 -15.02 10.73 29.97
C THR A 219 -14.91 9.92 31.26
N ASN A 220 -13.70 9.52 31.67
CA ASN A 220 -13.45 8.82 32.92
C ASN A 220 -12.14 9.35 33.51
N ARG A 221 -12.13 9.89 34.74
CA ARG A 221 -10.90 10.33 35.42
C ARG A 221 -10.39 9.20 36.30
N ASN A 222 -9.70 8.23 35.69
CA ASN A 222 -8.93 7.23 36.43
C ASN A 222 -7.48 7.73 36.62
N ARG A 223 -6.78 7.33 37.69
CA ARG A 223 -5.39 7.75 37.99
C ARG A 223 -4.39 7.47 36.86
N ASN A 224 -4.71 6.53 35.99
CA ASN A 224 -3.87 6.10 34.88
C ASN A 224 -4.29 6.70 33.53
N ASN A 225 -5.28 7.59 33.52
CA ASN A 225 -5.74 8.21 32.28
C ASN A 225 -4.88 9.42 31.95
N VAL A 226 -4.45 9.50 30.70
CA VAL A 226 -3.64 10.62 30.21
C VAL A 226 -4.56 11.62 29.51
N PRO A 227 -4.46 12.92 29.78
CA PRO A 227 -5.20 13.92 29.02
C PRO A 227 -4.88 13.82 27.52
N VAL A 228 -5.91 13.89 26.67
CA VAL A 228 -5.74 13.92 25.22
C VAL A 228 -6.24 15.25 24.66
N LYS A 229 -5.40 15.93 23.88
CA LYS A 229 -5.74 17.19 23.22
C LYS A 229 -5.80 17.02 21.71
N PHE A 230 -6.86 17.49 21.08
CA PHE A 230 -6.91 17.59 19.62
C PHE A 230 -6.36 18.96 19.21
N VAL A 231 -5.24 18.96 18.52
CA VAL A 231 -4.53 20.18 18.13
C VAL A 231 -5.15 20.70 16.83
N GLN A 232 -5.70 21.90 16.89
CA GLN A 232 -6.25 22.55 15.72
C GLN A 232 -5.12 23.09 14.83
N SER A 233 -5.28 22.88 13.53
CA SER A 233 -4.39 23.32 12.47
C SER A 233 -5.15 23.50 11.15
N SER A 234 -4.49 24.03 10.13
CA SER A 234 -5.04 24.09 8.76
C SER A 234 -5.50 22.72 8.24
N TRP A 235 -4.79 21.64 8.61
CA TRP A 235 -5.11 20.26 8.25
C TRP A 235 -6.28 19.65 9.03
N SER A 236 -6.60 20.19 10.20
CA SER A 236 -7.72 19.71 11.03
C SER A 236 -9.09 20.21 10.57
N LYS A 237 -9.14 21.14 9.61
CA LYS A 237 -10.40 21.61 9.01
C LYS A 237 -11.17 20.44 8.40
N GLY A 238 -12.43 20.27 8.79
CA GLY A 238 -13.27 19.16 8.34
C GLY A 238 -13.22 17.92 9.22
N PHE A 239 -12.57 18.00 10.39
CA PHE A 239 -12.50 16.93 11.38
C PHE A 239 -12.91 17.45 12.75
N LYS A 240 -13.65 16.64 13.49
CA LYS A 240 -13.90 16.87 14.92
C LYS A 240 -13.50 15.62 15.68
N LEU A 241 -12.74 15.79 16.77
CA LEU A 241 -12.53 14.69 17.71
C LEU A 241 -13.85 14.41 18.42
N ALA A 242 -14.54 13.34 18.00
CA ALA A 242 -15.86 13.03 18.50
C ALA A 242 -15.77 12.50 19.95
N ARG A 243 -14.80 11.62 20.22
CA ARG A 243 -14.61 11.02 21.53
C ARG A 243 -13.22 10.40 21.71
N ILE A 244 -12.77 10.35 22.97
CA ILE A 244 -11.68 9.49 23.44
C ILE A 244 -12.28 8.41 24.35
N GLU A 245 -11.95 7.17 24.03
CA GLU A 245 -12.55 5.99 24.65
C GLU A 245 -11.58 5.32 25.60
N GLU A 246 -10.36 5.07 25.13
CA GLU A 246 -9.25 4.67 25.96
C GLU A 246 -8.15 5.72 25.81
N SER A 247 -7.62 6.17 26.94
CA SER A 247 -6.32 6.84 27.03
C SER A 247 -5.72 6.37 28.33
N LYS A 248 -5.07 5.20 28.28
CA LYS A 248 -4.70 4.46 29.47
C LYS A 248 -3.22 4.14 29.47
N LEU A 249 -2.53 4.69 30.44
CA LEU A 249 -1.17 4.32 30.80
C LEU A 249 -1.20 3.07 31.67
N ARG A 250 -0.48 2.03 31.27
CA ARG A 250 -0.26 0.86 32.14
C ARG A 250 0.91 1.15 33.07
N PRO A 251 0.77 0.97 34.39
CA PRO A 251 1.82 1.28 35.34
C PRO A 251 3.10 0.49 35.02
N SER A 252 4.18 1.20 34.74
CA SER A 252 5.54 0.66 34.68
C SER A 252 6.54 1.78 34.89
N ARG A 253 7.43 1.65 35.88
CA ARG A 253 8.38 2.73 36.24
C ARG A 253 9.48 2.96 35.21
N GLN A 254 9.72 2.02 34.30
CA GLN A 254 10.87 2.05 33.39
C GLN A 254 10.48 2.06 31.91
N ARG A 255 9.19 1.84 31.58
CA ARG A 255 8.76 1.61 30.20
C ARG A 255 7.38 2.20 29.98
N LEU A 256 7.17 2.79 28.81
CA LEU A 256 5.85 3.21 28.37
C LEU A 256 5.07 1.97 27.91
N SER A 257 3.86 1.81 28.45
CA SER A 257 2.83 0.96 27.85
C SER A 257 1.53 1.74 27.86
N TYR A 258 1.07 2.14 26.68
CA TYR A 258 -0.03 3.08 26.54
C TYR A 258 -1.01 2.62 25.47
N LYS A 259 -2.30 2.74 25.76
CA LYS A 259 -3.38 2.50 24.82
C LYS A 259 -4.19 3.77 24.59
N LEU A 260 -4.48 4.03 23.33
CA LEU A 260 -5.31 5.13 22.88
C LEU A 260 -6.33 4.63 21.86
N SER A 261 -7.60 4.95 22.08
CA SER A 261 -8.66 4.71 21.11
C SER A 261 -9.69 5.82 21.14
N GLY A 262 -10.30 6.07 19.99
CA GLY A 262 -11.32 7.10 19.84
C GLY A 262 -11.87 7.12 18.42
N ALA A 263 -12.65 8.16 18.12
CA ALA A 263 -13.20 8.36 16.79
C ALA A 263 -13.15 9.84 16.36
N LEU A 264 -12.86 10.05 15.08
CA LEU A 264 -13.02 11.34 14.42
C LEU A 264 -14.36 11.37 13.69
N LEU A 265 -15.13 12.44 13.87
CA LEU A 265 -16.27 12.75 13.03
C LEU A 265 -15.79 13.56 11.83
N ILE A 266 -16.10 13.08 10.63
CA ILE A 266 -15.84 13.82 9.39
C ILE A 266 -16.92 14.90 9.22
N THR A 267 -16.51 16.16 9.25
CA THR A 267 -17.39 17.33 9.06
C THR A 267 -17.19 18.00 7.71
N GLY A 268 -16.04 17.76 7.06
CA GLY A 268 -15.72 18.26 5.73
C GLY A 268 -16.56 17.62 4.63
N ASN A 269 -16.77 18.36 3.54
CA ASN A 269 -17.61 17.90 2.42
C ASN A 269 -16.85 17.05 1.38
N LEU A 270 -15.51 17.05 1.41
CA LEU A 270 -14.68 16.28 0.48
C LEU A 270 -14.50 14.84 0.97
N PRO A 271 -14.60 13.82 0.10
CA PRO A 271 -14.29 12.44 0.48
C PRO A 271 -12.82 12.29 0.81
N ILE A 272 -12.54 11.46 1.81
CA ILE A 272 -11.20 11.20 2.30
C ILE A 272 -10.81 9.78 1.88
N GLU A 273 -9.78 9.68 1.03
CA GLU A 273 -9.20 8.42 0.57
C GLU A 273 -8.14 7.93 1.57
N GLU A 274 -7.34 8.83 2.12
CA GLU A 274 -6.31 8.52 3.12
C GLU A 274 -6.27 9.59 4.20
N LEU A 275 -6.11 9.18 5.46
CA LEU A 275 -5.98 10.07 6.61
C LEU A 275 -4.96 9.47 7.58
N LYS A 276 -3.94 10.26 7.91
CA LYS A 276 -2.94 9.91 8.92
C LYS A 276 -2.99 10.92 10.06
N LEU A 277 -3.02 10.40 11.28
CA LEU A 277 -2.87 11.18 12.50
C LEU A 277 -1.44 11.08 13.00
N LYS A 278 -0.95 12.17 13.59
CA LYS A 278 0.25 12.18 14.43
C LYS A 278 -0.19 12.19 15.89
N VAL A 279 0.37 11.31 16.68
CA VAL A 279 0.12 11.17 18.12
C VAL A 279 1.42 11.53 18.85
N GLU A 280 1.44 12.67 19.52
CA GLU A 280 2.60 13.14 20.28
C GLU A 280 2.41 12.85 21.76
N PHE A 281 3.44 12.27 22.37
CA PHE A 281 3.57 12.01 23.79
C PHE A 281 4.39 13.15 24.40
N VAL A 282 3.78 13.91 25.30
CA VAL A 282 4.30 15.19 25.75
C VAL A 282 4.71 15.12 27.21
N THR A 283 5.91 15.59 27.51
CA THR A 283 6.46 15.65 28.87
C THR A 283 5.83 16.76 29.70
N PRO A 284 5.95 16.73 31.05
CA PRO A 284 5.46 17.81 31.91
C PRO A 284 5.99 19.20 31.53
N GLU A 285 7.18 19.28 30.93
CA GLU A 285 7.78 20.52 30.42
C GLU A 285 7.20 20.97 29.07
N GLY A 286 6.21 20.27 28.54
CA GLY A 286 5.55 20.57 27.27
C GLY A 286 6.32 20.13 26.02
N LYS A 287 7.41 19.38 26.17
CA LYS A 287 8.24 18.87 25.06
C LYS A 287 7.66 17.58 24.49
N VAL A 288 7.77 17.39 23.17
CA VAL A 288 7.40 16.12 22.53
C VAL A 288 8.53 15.11 22.77
N GLY A 289 8.29 14.14 23.63
CA GLY A 289 9.26 13.10 23.95
C GLY A 289 9.22 11.90 23.00
N LEU A 290 8.05 11.63 22.41
CA LEU A 290 7.84 10.58 21.43
C LEU A 290 6.69 10.97 20.50
N ALA A 291 6.73 10.55 19.23
CA ALA A 291 5.62 10.71 18.29
C ALA A 291 5.38 9.43 17.49
N GLU A 292 4.10 9.17 17.19
CA GLU A 292 3.65 8.03 16.40
C GLU A 292 2.70 8.47 15.29
N TYR A 293 2.64 7.70 14.21
CA TYR A 293 1.75 7.98 13.08
C TYR A 293 0.74 6.86 12.90
N VAL A 294 -0.55 7.20 12.89
CA VAL A 294 -1.66 6.25 12.80
C VAL A 294 -2.41 6.50 11.51
N SER A 295 -2.43 5.52 10.61
CA SER A 295 -3.26 5.58 9.41
C SER A 295 -4.68 5.17 9.77
N VAL A 296 -5.61 6.12 9.75
CA VAL A 296 -6.99 5.95 10.24
C VAL A 296 -8.00 5.76 9.10
N VAL A 297 -7.78 6.41 7.96
CA VAL A 297 -8.40 6.03 6.68
C VAL A 297 -7.28 5.59 5.77
N LYS A 298 -7.41 4.41 5.18
CA LYS A 298 -6.38 3.80 4.34
C LYS A 298 -6.88 3.71 2.90
N LYS A 299 -5.95 3.82 1.94
CA LYS A 299 -6.23 3.86 0.49
C LYS A 299 -7.17 2.76 -0.02
N TYR A 300 -7.11 1.58 0.58
CA TYR A 300 -7.90 0.42 0.17
C TYR A 300 -9.30 0.39 0.81
N GLN A 301 -9.56 1.18 1.84
CA GLN A 301 -10.88 1.30 2.45
C GLN A 301 -11.79 2.16 1.57
N PRO A 302 -13.12 2.07 1.73
CA PRO A 302 -14.03 3.06 1.16
C PRO A 302 -13.68 4.47 1.63
N ASN A 303 -13.89 5.46 0.76
CA ASN A 303 -13.68 6.85 1.12
C ASN A 303 -14.58 7.22 2.30
N ALA A 304 -13.99 7.81 3.35
CA ALA A 304 -14.76 8.40 4.43
C ALA A 304 -15.39 9.71 3.94
N ILE A 305 -16.66 9.92 4.23
CA ILE A 305 -17.44 11.10 3.81
C ILE A 305 -18.00 11.82 5.04
N LYS A 306 -18.55 13.01 4.82
CA LYS A 306 -19.23 13.79 5.86
C LYS A 306 -20.24 12.95 6.64
N GLY A 307 -20.17 13.04 7.97
CA GLY A 307 -21.02 12.30 8.89
C GLY A 307 -20.43 10.95 9.33
N ASP A 308 -19.36 10.48 8.68
CA ASP A 308 -18.70 9.24 9.10
C ASP A 308 -17.93 9.42 10.41
N TYR A 309 -18.01 8.41 11.24
CA TYR A 309 -17.15 8.22 12.40
C TYR A 309 -16.01 7.28 12.02
N VAL A 310 -14.80 7.83 11.93
CA VAL A 310 -13.58 7.08 11.63
C VAL A 310 -12.89 6.69 12.94
N PRO A 311 -12.92 5.41 13.34
CA PRO A 311 -12.25 4.96 14.54
C PRO A 311 -10.73 4.98 14.37
N PHE A 312 -10.01 5.24 15.46
CA PHE A 312 -8.56 5.10 15.52
C PHE A 312 -8.16 4.33 16.77
N TYR A 313 -7.05 3.61 16.67
CA TYR A 313 -6.47 2.83 17.76
C TYR A 313 -4.94 2.90 17.68
N LEU A 314 -4.31 3.06 18.85
CA LEU A 314 -2.87 3.00 19.04
C LEU A 314 -2.58 2.21 20.31
N SER A 315 -1.68 1.24 20.20
CA SER A 315 -1.06 0.58 21.35
C SER A 315 0.44 0.80 21.26
N LYS A 316 0.99 1.62 22.15
CA LYS A 316 2.42 1.93 22.16
C LYS A 316 3.12 1.27 23.33
N TYR A 317 4.24 0.64 23.00
CA TYR A 317 5.24 0.20 23.95
C TYR A 317 6.56 0.90 23.65
N SER A 318 7.22 1.45 24.66
CA SER A 318 8.57 2.01 24.51
C SER A 318 9.44 1.67 25.71
N LYS A 319 10.67 1.22 25.45
CA LYS A 319 11.70 1.00 26.48
C LYS A 319 12.49 2.27 26.80
N SER A 320 12.49 3.25 25.90
CA SER A 320 13.30 4.47 25.97
C SER A 320 12.54 5.69 26.50
N TYR A 321 11.25 5.54 26.80
CA TYR A 321 10.41 6.61 27.31
C TYR A 321 9.66 6.08 28.53
N ALA A 322 9.87 6.67 29.70
CA ALA A 322 9.28 6.17 30.93
C ALA A 322 7.83 6.67 31.07
N ALA A 323 7.00 5.89 31.76
CA ALA A 323 5.60 6.24 31.99
C ALA A 323 5.44 7.55 32.79
N ASN A 324 6.37 7.85 33.70
CA ASN A 324 6.35 9.05 34.52
C ASN A 324 6.63 10.34 33.71
N ASP A 325 7.22 10.20 32.53
CA ASP A 325 7.58 11.34 31.67
C ASP A 325 6.42 11.75 30.76
N LEU A 326 5.24 11.11 30.87
CA LEU A 326 4.07 11.39 30.06
C LEU A 326 3.05 12.24 30.83
N SER A 327 2.84 13.48 30.40
CA SER A 327 1.85 14.40 30.98
C SER A 327 0.56 14.47 30.17
N GLU A 328 0.66 14.47 28.84
CA GLU A 328 -0.47 14.57 27.93
C GLU A 328 -0.15 13.90 26.59
N VAL A 329 -1.20 13.60 25.83
CA VAL A 329 -1.11 13.16 24.45
C VAL A 329 -1.76 14.20 23.54
N ARG A 330 -1.06 14.61 22.48
CA ARG A 330 -1.61 15.51 21.46
C ARG A 330 -1.91 14.71 20.19
N LEU A 331 -3.13 14.86 19.69
CA LEU A 331 -3.59 14.31 18.43
C LEU A 331 -3.61 15.42 17.38
N LEU A 332 -2.92 15.19 16.28
CA LEU A 332 -2.86 16.12 15.15
C LEU A 332 -3.25 15.39 13.87
N VAL A 333 -3.94 16.08 12.96
CA VAL A 333 -4.04 15.61 11.58
C VAL A 333 -2.69 15.85 10.91
N HIS A 334 -2.03 14.78 10.47
CA HIS A 334 -0.71 14.84 9.84
C HIS A 334 -0.81 15.01 8.33
N SER A 335 -1.63 14.19 7.68
CA SER A 335 -1.88 14.28 6.25
C SER A 335 -3.26 13.78 5.88
N VAL A 336 -3.83 14.37 4.83
CA VAL A 336 -5.12 14.02 4.25
C VAL A 336 -4.95 13.91 2.75
N LYS A 337 -5.48 12.83 2.16
CA LYS A 337 -5.63 12.69 0.72
C LYS A 337 -7.12 12.60 0.39
N TYR A 338 -7.56 13.48 -0.49
CA TYR A 338 -8.96 13.52 -0.91
C TYR A 338 -9.19 12.59 -2.09
N GLY A 339 -10.28 11.83 -2.02
CA GLY A 339 -10.72 10.94 -3.08
C GLY A 339 -11.76 11.59 -3.99
N SER A 340 -12.07 10.93 -5.10
CA SER A 340 -13.16 11.35 -5.97
C SER A 340 -14.52 11.19 -5.29
N TRP A 341 -15.39 12.20 -5.42
CA TRP A 341 -16.75 12.14 -4.90
C TRP A 341 -17.62 11.20 -5.75
N LYS A 342 -18.29 10.27 -5.07
CA LYS A 342 -19.35 9.43 -5.64
C LYS A 342 -20.55 9.53 -4.71
N LYS A 343 -21.72 9.87 -5.26
CA LYS A 343 -22.94 10.00 -4.47
C LYS A 343 -23.30 8.63 -3.88
N PRO A 344 -23.44 8.50 -2.55
CA PRO A 344 -23.86 7.26 -1.93
C PRO A 344 -25.29 6.85 -2.32
N THR A 345 -25.57 5.55 -2.38
CA THR A 345 -26.91 5.04 -2.73
C THR A 345 -27.88 5.05 -1.54
N HIS A 346 -27.39 4.82 -0.32
CA HIS A 346 -28.17 4.74 0.93
C HIS A 346 -29.32 3.71 0.89
N ARG A 347 -29.23 2.69 0.04
CA ARG A 347 -30.28 1.68 -0.10
C ARG A 347 -30.25 0.71 1.08
N PRO A 348 -31.38 0.38 1.73
CA PRO A 348 -31.42 -0.67 2.74
C PRO A 348 -30.90 -2.00 2.19
N VAL A 349 -30.00 -2.65 2.93
CA VAL A 349 -29.50 -3.98 2.57
C VAL A 349 -30.35 -5.03 3.28
N PRO A 350 -30.83 -6.09 2.58
CA PRO A 350 -31.51 -7.20 3.24
C PRO A 350 -30.65 -7.73 4.38
N THR A 351 -31.23 -7.79 5.58
CA THR A 351 -30.50 -8.13 6.80
C THR A 351 -31.26 -9.17 7.59
N VAL A 352 -30.56 -10.22 8.01
CA VAL A 352 -31.07 -11.32 8.84
C VAL A 352 -30.18 -11.50 10.06
N TRP A 353 -30.69 -12.16 11.10
CA TRP A 353 -29.94 -12.51 12.29
C TRP A 353 -29.72 -14.02 12.33
N ALA A 354 -28.51 -14.45 12.66
CA ALA A 354 -28.18 -15.88 12.77
C ALA A 354 -28.76 -16.54 14.05
N TYR A 355 -29.37 -15.74 14.92
CA TYR A 355 -29.92 -16.09 16.22
C TYR A 355 -31.06 -15.11 16.55
N ASP A 356 -31.80 -15.39 17.62
CA ASP A 356 -32.85 -14.48 18.08
C ASP A 356 -32.27 -13.10 18.40
N ARG A 357 -32.78 -12.07 17.72
CA ARG A 357 -32.26 -10.71 17.85
C ARG A 357 -32.36 -10.26 19.32
N PRO A 358 -31.25 -9.85 19.96
CA PRO A 358 -31.28 -9.36 21.33
C PRO A 358 -32.18 -8.13 21.47
N GLU A 359 -32.92 -8.06 22.57
CA GLU A 359 -33.75 -6.90 22.86
C GLU A 359 -32.91 -5.63 22.97
N GLY A 360 -33.42 -4.51 22.47
CA GLY A 360 -32.73 -3.22 22.53
C GLY A 360 -31.63 -3.00 21.47
N ILE A 361 -31.09 -4.05 20.84
CA ILE A 361 -30.10 -3.91 19.77
C ILE A 361 -30.77 -3.61 18.43
N LYS A 362 -30.45 -2.45 17.85
CA LYS A 362 -30.94 -2.00 16.54
C LYS A 362 -29.77 -1.57 15.66
N ILE A 363 -29.71 -2.12 14.45
CA ILE A 363 -28.64 -1.82 13.48
C ILE A 363 -29.26 -1.50 12.13
N ASP A 364 -29.01 -0.29 11.63
CA ASP A 364 -29.33 0.04 10.24
C ASP A 364 -28.17 -0.41 9.35
N VAL A 365 -28.51 -1.06 8.23
CA VAL A 365 -27.55 -1.55 7.25
C VAL A 365 -27.88 -0.93 5.89
N LEU A 366 -27.03 -0.01 5.45
CA LEU A 366 -27.26 0.78 4.24
C LEU A 366 -26.12 0.57 3.24
N GLU A 367 -26.46 0.27 2.00
CA GLU A 367 -25.49 0.29 0.91
C GLU A 367 -25.01 1.73 0.66
N ARG A 368 -23.70 1.87 0.50
CA ARG A 368 -23.06 3.11 0.09
C ARG A 368 -22.78 3.11 -1.41
N ALA A 369 -22.18 2.04 -1.90
CA ALA A 369 -21.84 1.87 -3.30
C ALA A 369 -21.68 0.39 -3.60
N GLN A 370 -21.79 0.04 -4.87
CA GLN A 370 -21.42 -1.29 -5.34
C GLN A 370 -20.81 -1.22 -6.72
N GLN A 371 -19.99 -2.22 -7.04
CA GLN A 371 -19.38 -2.41 -8.34
C GLN A 371 -19.43 -3.89 -8.68
N VAL A 372 -20.04 -4.21 -9.82
CA VAL A 372 -20.05 -5.56 -10.38
C VAL A 372 -19.19 -5.56 -11.64
N ARG A 373 -18.32 -6.57 -11.78
CA ARG A 373 -17.54 -6.84 -12.98
C ARG A 373 -17.70 -8.31 -13.35
N GLY A 374 -18.21 -8.56 -14.55
CA GLY A 374 -18.29 -9.90 -15.12
C GLY A 374 -17.04 -10.25 -15.90
N TYR A 375 -16.67 -11.52 -15.85
CA TYR A 375 -15.64 -12.16 -16.65
C TYR A 375 -16.23 -13.39 -17.33
N ALA A 376 -15.49 -14.03 -18.24
CA ALA A 376 -16.00 -15.15 -19.04
C ALA A 376 -16.60 -16.32 -18.21
N LYS A 377 -16.06 -16.59 -17.01
CA LYS A 377 -16.53 -17.66 -16.12
C LYS A 377 -16.55 -17.25 -14.65
N SER A 378 -16.63 -15.95 -14.36
CA SER A 378 -16.63 -15.47 -12.98
C SER A 378 -17.23 -14.08 -12.86
N THR A 379 -17.60 -13.72 -11.63
CA THR A 379 -18.09 -12.39 -11.29
C THR A 379 -17.38 -11.87 -10.07
N SER A 380 -16.91 -10.62 -10.16
CA SER A 380 -16.41 -9.84 -9.05
C SER A 380 -17.49 -8.85 -8.62
N HIS A 381 -17.92 -8.91 -7.36
CA HIS A 381 -18.90 -7.98 -6.79
C HIS A 381 -18.34 -7.35 -5.53
N LYS A 382 -18.09 -6.05 -5.60
CA LYS A 382 -17.67 -5.22 -4.46
C LYS A 382 -18.88 -4.44 -3.95
N VAL A 383 -19.08 -4.45 -2.65
CA VAL A 383 -20.17 -3.72 -1.98
C VAL A 383 -19.59 -2.95 -0.79
N GLU A 384 -19.93 -1.67 -0.70
CA GLU A 384 -19.58 -0.81 0.41
C GLU A 384 -20.82 -0.65 1.27
N VAL A 385 -20.75 -1.09 2.52
CA VAL A 385 -21.89 -1.18 3.43
C VAL A 385 -21.62 -0.34 4.66
N ASN A 386 -22.58 0.50 4.99
CA ASN A 386 -22.59 1.37 6.14
C ASN A 386 -23.50 0.78 7.22
N PHE A 387 -22.90 0.36 8.32
CA PHE A 387 -23.62 -0.14 9.49
C PHE A 387 -23.78 1.02 10.48
N ILE A 388 -24.96 1.24 11.03
CA ILE A 388 -25.22 2.33 11.99
C ILE A 388 -25.83 1.72 13.26
N ASN A 389 -25.20 1.98 14.40
CA ASN A 389 -25.75 1.54 15.69
C ASN A 389 -26.94 2.44 16.05
N LYS A 390 -28.16 1.91 16.00
CA LYS A 390 -29.40 2.60 16.41
C LYS A 390 -29.89 2.16 17.78
N SER A 391 -29.10 1.35 18.48
CA SER A 391 -29.36 0.94 19.86
C SER A 391 -29.16 2.12 20.80
N ALA A 392 -29.77 2.06 21.98
CA ALA A 392 -29.50 3.03 23.05
C ALA A 392 -28.12 2.82 23.68
N GLU A 393 -27.58 1.59 23.60
CA GLU A 393 -26.31 1.19 24.18
C GLU A 393 -25.20 1.04 23.14
N SER A 394 -23.95 1.11 23.60
CA SER A 394 -22.78 0.82 22.78
C SER A 394 -22.57 -0.68 22.60
N LEU A 395 -22.12 -1.09 21.41
CA LEU A 395 -21.78 -2.48 21.12
C LEU A 395 -20.28 -2.74 21.29
N GLN A 396 -19.91 -3.81 21.98
CA GLN A 396 -18.50 -4.19 22.19
C GLN A 396 -18.01 -5.22 21.17
N ARG A 397 -18.93 -5.97 20.58
CA ARG A 397 -18.65 -6.95 19.54
C ARG A 397 -19.68 -6.82 18.44
N PHE A 398 -19.20 -6.83 17.21
CA PHE A 398 -20.07 -6.85 16.04
C PHE A 398 -19.41 -7.65 14.93
N LYS A 399 -20.05 -8.74 14.53
CA LYS A 399 -19.59 -9.67 13.49
C LYS A 399 -20.73 -9.95 12.53
N VAL A 400 -20.40 -9.89 11.24
CA VAL A 400 -21.36 -10.09 10.16
C VAL A 400 -20.80 -11.03 9.11
N GLU A 401 -21.68 -11.64 8.35
CA GLU A 401 -21.36 -12.35 7.13
C GLU A 401 -22.15 -11.73 5.98
N ALA A 402 -21.43 -11.25 4.96
CA ALA A 402 -22.06 -10.87 3.71
C ALA A 402 -22.26 -12.15 2.88
N GLN A 403 -23.49 -12.40 2.45
CA GLN A 403 -23.89 -13.59 1.69
C GLN A 403 -24.39 -13.15 0.32
N TRP A 404 -23.81 -13.69 -0.75
CA TRP A 404 -24.28 -13.49 -2.12
C TRP A 404 -25.20 -14.64 -2.52
N LEU A 405 -26.31 -14.28 -3.16
CA LEU A 405 -27.39 -15.18 -3.47
C LEU A 405 -27.57 -15.27 -4.98
N ASN A 406 -27.87 -16.47 -5.48
CA ASN A 406 -28.42 -16.63 -6.82
C ASN A 406 -29.95 -16.42 -6.82
N HIS A 407 -30.59 -16.55 -7.99
CA HIS A 407 -32.05 -16.39 -8.11
C HIS A 407 -32.87 -17.48 -7.41
N ASN A 408 -32.24 -18.60 -7.01
CA ASN A 408 -32.86 -19.66 -6.21
C ASN A 408 -32.71 -19.42 -4.69
N ASP A 409 -32.21 -18.24 -4.28
CA ASP A 409 -31.89 -17.90 -2.88
C ASP A 409 -30.82 -18.80 -2.23
N GLU A 410 -30.00 -19.48 -3.04
CA GLU A 410 -28.86 -20.26 -2.57
C GLU A 410 -27.65 -19.35 -2.35
N ILE A 411 -26.92 -19.58 -1.25
CA ILE A 411 -25.68 -18.84 -0.95
C ILE A 411 -24.57 -19.35 -1.86
N VAL A 412 -24.19 -18.56 -2.85
CA VAL A 412 -23.14 -18.89 -3.82
C VAL A 412 -21.75 -18.41 -3.37
N HIS A 413 -21.70 -17.46 -2.45
CA HIS A 413 -20.48 -16.98 -1.82
C HIS A 413 -20.81 -16.32 -0.48
N SER A 414 -19.95 -16.45 0.51
CA SER A 414 -20.06 -15.67 1.73
C SER A 414 -18.72 -15.27 2.28
N VAL A 415 -18.70 -14.16 3.00
CA VAL A 415 -17.50 -13.68 3.66
C VAL A 415 -17.83 -13.09 5.02
N THR A 416 -17.16 -13.62 6.05
CA THR A 416 -17.35 -13.21 7.43
C THR A 416 -16.34 -12.12 7.82
N ARG A 417 -16.80 -11.09 8.52
CA ARG A 417 -15.99 -9.99 9.02
C ARG A 417 -16.40 -9.57 10.42
N THR A 418 -15.41 -9.41 11.29
CA THR A 418 -15.59 -8.73 12.57
C THR A 418 -15.34 -7.24 12.35
N LEU A 419 -16.36 -6.43 12.65
CA LEU A 419 -16.33 -4.98 12.46
C LEU A 419 -16.09 -4.22 13.76
N VAL A 420 -16.36 -4.85 14.91
CA VAL A 420 -16.05 -4.32 16.24
C VAL A 420 -15.44 -5.45 17.06
N PHE A 421 -14.21 -5.25 17.53
CA PHE A 421 -13.47 -6.23 18.31
C PHE A 421 -13.51 -5.91 19.80
N PRO A 422 -13.56 -6.91 20.70
CA PRO A 422 -13.69 -6.68 22.14
C PRO A 422 -12.52 -5.92 22.81
N HIS A 423 -11.37 -5.81 22.14
CA HIS A 423 -10.19 -5.09 22.62
C HIS A 423 -10.03 -3.70 21.98
N GLN A 424 -10.99 -3.30 21.15
CA GLN A 424 -11.05 -1.99 20.52
C GLN A 424 -12.08 -1.11 21.21
N ALA A 425 -12.13 0.12 20.73
CA ALA A 425 -13.20 1.08 20.97
C ALA A 425 -14.62 0.49 20.84
N ASP A 426 -15.50 0.80 21.80
CA ASP A 426 -16.91 0.43 21.76
C ASP A 426 -17.60 1.14 20.57
N TRP A 427 -18.59 0.51 19.95
CA TRP A 427 -19.36 1.10 18.86
C TRP A 427 -20.62 1.81 19.41
N TYR A 428 -20.50 3.12 19.56
CA TYR A 428 -21.52 3.96 20.22
C TYR A 428 -22.82 4.14 19.42
N PRO A 429 -23.92 4.49 20.11
CA PRO A 429 -25.15 4.93 19.48
C PRO A 429 -24.94 6.01 18.42
N ASN A 430 -25.64 5.85 17.30
CA ASN A 430 -25.61 6.67 16.09
C ASN A 430 -24.26 6.77 15.36
N HIS A 431 -23.22 6.11 15.85
CA HIS A 431 -21.97 6.02 15.10
C HIS A 431 -22.12 4.98 13.99
N ASN A 432 -21.40 5.18 12.89
CA ASN A 432 -21.34 4.21 11.82
C ASN A 432 -20.01 3.44 11.78
N ARG A 433 -20.07 2.28 11.13
CA ARG A 433 -18.92 1.49 10.69
C ARG A 433 -19.10 1.23 9.21
N LEU A 434 -18.14 1.71 8.43
CA LEU A 434 -18.11 1.49 6.99
C LEU A 434 -17.18 0.32 6.67
N HIS A 435 -17.65 -0.60 5.85
CA HIS A 435 -16.85 -1.73 5.40
C HIS A 435 -17.06 -2.01 3.92
N ARG A 436 -16.02 -2.49 3.23
CA ARG A 436 -16.13 -3.03 1.89
C ARG A 436 -16.07 -4.54 1.95
N PHE A 437 -17.10 -5.19 1.43
CA PHE A 437 -17.05 -6.61 1.14
C PHE A 437 -16.75 -6.83 -0.34
N HIS A 438 -16.07 -7.93 -0.63
CA HIS A 438 -15.73 -8.32 -1.98
C HIS A 438 -15.99 -9.80 -2.13
N ALA A 439 -16.82 -10.17 -3.10
CA ALA A 439 -16.99 -11.53 -3.56
C ALA A 439 -16.35 -11.70 -4.94
N TYR A 440 -15.64 -12.80 -5.12
CA TYR A 440 -15.26 -13.33 -6.41
C TYR A 440 -15.91 -14.71 -6.57
N ILE A 441 -16.87 -14.80 -7.47
CA ILE A 441 -17.78 -15.93 -7.61
C ILE A 441 -17.47 -16.64 -8.93
N LYS A 442 -17.02 -17.90 -8.83
CA LYS A 442 -16.65 -18.72 -9.99
C LYS A 442 -17.89 -19.35 -10.62
N ASN A 443 -17.81 -19.58 -11.93
CA ASN A 443 -18.83 -20.23 -12.76
C ASN A 443 -20.21 -19.55 -12.76
N LEU A 444 -20.26 -18.28 -12.34
CA LEU A 444 -21.48 -17.49 -12.32
C LEU A 444 -21.20 -16.14 -12.95
N THR A 445 -22.07 -15.73 -13.87
CA THR A 445 -22.09 -14.42 -14.49
C THR A 445 -22.85 -13.41 -13.63
N PRO A 446 -22.67 -12.10 -13.86
CA PRO A 446 -23.37 -11.07 -13.09
C PRO A 446 -24.90 -11.19 -13.09
N ARG A 447 -25.48 -11.76 -14.16
CA ARG A 447 -26.94 -11.89 -14.31
C ARG A 447 -27.52 -13.00 -13.44
N GLU A 448 -26.71 -13.98 -13.08
CA GLU A 448 -27.13 -15.14 -12.26
C GLU A 448 -27.08 -14.83 -10.76
N ILE A 449 -26.46 -13.71 -10.38
CA ILE A 449 -26.42 -13.22 -9.00
C ILE A 449 -27.65 -12.33 -8.77
N LYS A 450 -28.50 -12.74 -7.83
CA LYS A 450 -29.69 -11.99 -7.40
C LYS A 450 -29.29 -10.75 -6.59
N GLY A 451 -28.25 -10.86 -5.78
CA GLY A 451 -27.73 -9.78 -4.94
C GLY A 451 -26.98 -10.30 -3.73
N TYR A 452 -26.94 -9.49 -2.68
CA TYR A 452 -26.33 -9.86 -1.40
C TYR A 452 -27.23 -9.48 -0.23
N ARG A 453 -27.03 -10.16 0.90
CA ARG A 453 -27.61 -9.82 2.20
C ARG A 453 -26.55 -9.83 3.28
N ILE A 454 -26.86 -9.20 4.41
CA ILE A 454 -26.04 -9.25 5.62
C ILE A 454 -26.70 -10.20 6.62
N ASN A 455 -25.94 -11.19 7.08
CA ASN A 455 -26.27 -12.03 8.21
C ASN A 455 -25.51 -11.53 9.46
N ILE A 456 -26.22 -11.05 10.48
CA ILE A 456 -25.61 -10.62 11.74
C ILE A 456 -25.34 -11.86 12.59
N ILE A 457 -24.05 -12.15 12.79
CA ILE A 457 -23.58 -13.33 13.51
C ILE A 457 -23.36 -13.04 14.99
N GLU A 458 -22.96 -11.81 15.32
CA GLU A 458 -22.70 -11.40 16.69
C GLU A 458 -22.96 -9.91 16.84
N ALA A 459 -23.72 -9.53 17.86
CA ALA A 459 -23.90 -8.17 18.32
C ALA A 459 -24.14 -8.23 19.82
N SER A 460 -23.26 -7.63 20.62
CA SER A 460 -23.43 -7.62 22.08
C SER A 460 -23.11 -6.25 22.65
N THR A 461 -23.94 -5.84 23.60
CA THR A 461 -23.67 -4.76 24.54
C THR A 461 -22.83 -5.32 25.70
N LYS A 462 -22.61 -4.52 26.74
CA LYS A 462 -21.64 -4.80 27.80
C LYS A 462 -22.22 -5.62 28.93
#